data_AF-A0A0Q6T8Q4-F1
#
_entry.id   AF-A0A0Q6T8Q4-F1
#
_cell.length_a   1.000
_cell.length_b   1.000
_cell.length_c   1.000
_cell.angle_alpha   90.00
_cell.angle_beta   90.00
_cell.angle_gamma   90.00
#
_symmetry.space_group_name_H-M   'P 1'
#
loop_
_entity.id
_entity.type
_entity.pdbx_description
1 polymer ?
#
loop_
_entity_poly.entity_id
_entity_poly.type
_entity_poly.pdbx_seq_one_letter_code
_entity_poly.pdbx_strand_id
1 'polypeptide(L)'
;MVRLQAGWRATAKTKLRLNWGESKLKDGAAADLRSSTNVTAGRYYRLTKSVTLETELSRTTSKRVTGSDARMNGFAFGGIVFF
;
A
#
# COMPACT_ATOMS: atom_id res chain seq x y z
N MET A 1 2.11 10.93 11.29
CA MET A 1 2.00 9.85 10.28
C MET A 1 1.29 8.67 10.94
N VAL A 2 0.15 8.26 10.39
CA VAL A 2 -0.65 7.12 10.89
C VAL A 2 -0.53 5.98 9.88
N ARG A 3 -0.36 4.74 10.35
CA ARG A 3 -0.35 3.54 9.52
C ARG A 3 -1.18 2.44 10.17
N LEU A 4 -2.12 1.90 9.42
CA LEU A 4 -2.91 0.72 9.77
C LEU A 4 -2.54 -0.40 8.81
N GLN A 5 -2.27 -1.58 9.34
CA GLN A 5 -2.00 -2.77 8.55
C GLN A 5 -2.87 -3.91 9.05
N ALA A 6 -3.60 -4.55 8.16
CA ALA A 6 -4.39 -5.73 8.42
C ALA A 6 -3.90 -6.87 7.52
N GLY A 7 -3.74 -8.05 8.11
CA GLY A 7 -3.36 -9.26 7.40
C GLY A 7 -4.33 -10.38 7.74
N TRP A 8 -4.79 -11.10 6.73
CA TRP A 8 -5.66 -12.25 6.93
C TRP A 8 -5.17 -13.45 6.15
N ARG A 9 -5.10 -14.61 6.82
CA ARG A 9 -4.80 -15.89 6.16
C ARG A 9 -6.11 -16.51 5.70
N ALA A 10 -6.47 -16.27 4.45
CA ALA A 10 -7.68 -16.83 3.85
C ALA A 10 -7.62 -18.35 3.73
N THR A 11 -6.44 -18.92 3.39
CA THR A 11 -6.21 -20.38 3.31
C THR A 11 -4.79 -20.74 3.74
N ALA A 12 -4.46 -22.03 3.80
CA ALA A 12 -3.08 -22.48 4.07
C ALA A 12 -2.04 -21.96 3.05
N LYS A 13 -2.47 -21.66 1.81
CA LYS A 13 -1.61 -21.16 0.73
C LYS A 13 -1.79 -19.66 0.46
N THR A 14 -2.91 -19.06 0.85
CA THR A 14 -3.24 -17.68 0.52
C THR A 14 -3.26 -16.78 1.75
N LYS A 15 -2.53 -15.66 1.67
CA LYS A 15 -2.62 -14.56 2.62
C LYS A 15 -3.00 -13.28 1.90
N LEU A 16 -3.88 -12.49 2.50
CA LEU A 16 -4.27 -11.17 2.05
C LEU A 16 -3.69 -10.14 3.01
N ARG A 17 -3.29 -8.99 2.46
CA ARG A 17 -2.83 -7.82 3.23
C ARG A 17 -3.55 -6.59 2.75
N LEU A 18 -3.96 -5.75 3.70
CA LEU A 18 -4.47 -4.42 3.46
C LEU A 18 -3.65 -3.46 4.30
N ASN A 19 -3.14 -2.41 3.68
CA ASN A 19 -2.40 -1.36 4.34
C ASN A 19 -3.05 -0.02 4.02
N TRP A 20 -3.13 0.83 5.02
CA TRP A 20 -3.58 2.21 4.88
C TRP A 20 -2.62 3.10 5.66
N GLY A 21 -2.12 4.15 5.01
CA GLY A 21 -1.22 5.12 5.61
C GLY A 21 -1.68 6.53 5.30
N GLU A 22 -1.67 7.40 6.30
CA GLU A 22 -1.92 8.82 6.13
C GLU A 22 -0.78 9.63 6.74
N SER A 23 -0.24 10.55 5.95
CA SER A 23 0.69 11.57 6.39
C SER A 23 0.05 12.93 6.21
N LYS A 24 0.01 13.72 7.28
CA LYS A 24 -0.36 15.14 7.26
C LYS A 24 0.89 15.94 7.54
N LEU A 25 1.17 16.94 6.72
CA LEU A 25 2.21 17.91 7.03
C LEU A 25 1.59 18.99 7.92
N LYS A 26 2.30 19.38 8.98
CA LYS A 26 1.91 20.53 9.81
C LYS A 26 2.06 21.81 8.99
N ASP A 27 1.17 22.76 9.23
CA ASP A 27 1.19 24.09 8.59
C ASP A 27 2.59 24.72 8.74
N GLY A 28 3.15 25.15 7.60
CA GLY A 28 4.46 25.82 7.52
C GLY A 28 5.64 24.97 7.00
N ALA A 29 5.49 23.66 6.77
CA ALA A 29 6.62 22.79 6.42
C ALA A 29 6.82 22.49 4.92
N ALA A 30 5.83 22.74 4.06
CA ALA A 30 5.97 22.59 2.61
C ALA A 30 4.92 23.46 1.90
N ALA A 31 5.36 24.26 0.92
CA ALA A 31 4.50 25.22 0.21
C ALA A 31 3.37 24.59 -0.61
N ASP A 32 3.36 23.25 -0.80
CA ASP A 32 2.53 22.64 -1.84
C ASP A 32 1.72 21.40 -1.42
N LEU A 33 2.05 20.67 -0.33
CA LEU A 33 1.38 19.41 0.03
C LEU A 33 0.82 19.41 1.46
N ARG A 34 -0.49 19.17 1.60
CA ARG A 34 -1.23 19.19 2.87
C ARG A 34 -1.37 17.79 3.49
N SER A 35 -1.76 16.81 2.69
CA SER A 35 -1.87 15.43 3.13
C SER A 35 -1.60 14.44 2.01
N SER A 36 -1.11 13.25 2.38
CA SER A 36 -0.93 12.13 1.46
C SER A 36 -1.46 10.87 2.12
N THR A 37 -2.36 10.18 1.41
CA THR A 37 -2.95 8.92 1.82
C THR A 37 -2.54 7.84 0.84
N ASN A 38 -2.06 6.72 1.34
CA ASN A 38 -1.72 5.55 0.55
C ASN A 38 -2.54 4.35 1.05
N VAL A 39 -3.18 3.66 0.11
CA VAL A 39 -3.93 2.44 0.36
C VAL A 39 -3.37 1.36 -0.51
N THR A 40 -3.08 0.20 0.07
CA THR A 40 -2.47 -0.92 -0.62
C THR A 40 -3.19 -2.20 -0.27
N ALA A 41 -3.51 -3.01 -1.28
CA ALA A 41 -4.11 -4.32 -1.15
C ALA A 41 -3.22 -5.35 -1.83
N GLY A 42 -2.74 -6.31 -1.05
CA GLY A 42 -1.82 -7.36 -1.50
C GLY A 42 -2.40 -8.76 -1.31
N ARG A 43 -2.01 -9.68 -2.18
CA ARG A 43 -2.26 -11.12 -2.03
C ARG A 43 -0.95 -11.88 -2.22
N TYR A 44 -0.66 -12.73 -1.26
CA TYR A 44 0.41 -13.71 -1.31
C TYR A 44 -0.18 -15.08 -1.55
N TYR A 45 0.32 -15.78 -2.56
CA TYR A 45 -0.07 -17.13 -2.90
C TYR A 45 1.15 -18.04 -2.91
N ARG A 46 1.16 -19.01 -2.00
CA ARG A 46 2.23 -19.99 -1.87
C ARG A 46 2.05 -21.09 -2.93
N LEU A 47 2.89 -21.06 -3.96
CA LEU A 47 2.97 -22.11 -4.98
C LEU A 47 3.58 -23.38 -4.41
N THR A 48 4.73 -23.25 -3.74
CA THR A 48 5.46 -24.34 -3.08
C THR A 48 5.95 -23.88 -1.71
N LYS A 49 6.60 -24.74 -0.92
CA LYS A 49 7.21 -24.31 0.36
C LYS A 49 8.24 -23.18 0.17
N SER A 50 8.90 -23.14 -1.00
CA SER A 50 9.97 -22.20 -1.32
C SER A 50 9.55 -21.07 -2.25
N VAL A 51 8.41 -21.17 -2.93
CA VAL A 51 7.98 -20.15 -3.92
C VAL A 51 6.64 -19.54 -3.52
N THR A 52 6.61 -18.22 -3.38
CA THR A 52 5.40 -17.43 -3.13
C THR A 52 5.23 -16.38 -4.21
N LEU A 53 4.06 -16.34 -4.84
CA LEU A 53 3.66 -15.24 -5.72
C LEU A 53 3.03 -14.12 -4.90
N GLU A 54 3.30 -12.89 -5.30
CA GLU A 54 2.69 -11.69 -4.75
C GLU A 54 2.02 -10.88 -5.87
N THR A 55 0.80 -10.43 -5.62
CA THR A 55 0.16 -9.35 -6.38
C THR A 55 -0.16 -8.22 -5.43
N GLU A 56 0.14 -6.98 -5.82
CA GLU A 56 -0.19 -5.78 -5.04
C GLU A 56 -0.85 -4.72 -5.91
N LEU A 57 -1.92 -4.12 -5.37
CA LEU A 57 -2.59 -2.95 -5.92
C LEU A 57 -2.42 -1.81 -4.92
N SER A 58 -2.04 -0.64 -5.40
CA SER A 58 -1.91 0.55 -4.56
C SER A 58 -2.63 1.75 -5.15
N ARG A 59 -3.09 2.63 -4.27
CA ARG A 59 -3.65 3.93 -4.61
C ARG A 59 -3.09 4.96 -3.67
N THR A 60 -2.39 5.94 -4.22
CA THR A 60 -1.89 7.11 -3.50
C THR A 60 -2.72 8.31 -3.90
N THR A 61 -3.23 9.04 -2.92
CA THR A 61 -3.92 10.32 -3.11
C THR A 61 -3.16 11.37 -2.33
N SER A 62 -2.76 12.44 -3.01
CA SER A 62 -2.04 13.56 -2.42
C SER A 62 -2.87 14.82 -2.59
N LYS A 63 -3.14 15.51 -1.49
CA LYS A 63 -3.88 16.77 -1.46
C LYS A 63 -2.92 17.93 -1.30
N ARG A 64 -2.99 18.90 -2.21
CA ARG A 64 -2.25 20.16 -2.10
C ARG A 64 -2.91 21.14 -1.14
N VAL A 65 -2.13 22.09 -0.64
CA VAL A 65 -2.63 23.21 0.18
C VAL A 65 -3.60 24.09 -0.63
N THR A 66 -3.37 24.21 -1.93
CA THR A 66 -4.21 24.96 -2.91
C THR A 66 -5.52 24.27 -3.27
N GLY A 67 -5.81 23.09 -2.69
CA GLY A 67 -7.05 22.35 -2.93
C GLY A 67 -7.03 21.38 -4.12
N SER A 68 -5.94 21.34 -4.90
CA SER A 68 -5.77 20.37 -5.99
C SER A 68 -5.45 18.96 -5.43
N ASP A 69 -6.13 17.93 -5.93
CA ASP A 69 -5.87 16.53 -5.59
C ASP A 69 -5.13 15.82 -6.74
N ALA A 70 -4.02 15.14 -6.43
CA ALA A 70 -3.34 14.23 -7.35
C ALA A 70 -3.59 12.78 -6.93
N ARG A 71 -3.86 11.90 -7.90
CA ARG A 71 -4.09 10.47 -7.65
C ARG A 71 -3.16 9.64 -8.53
N MET A 72 -2.56 8.61 -7.93
CA MET A 72 -1.75 7.62 -8.62
C MET A 72 -2.23 6.23 -8.23
N ASN A 73 -2.55 5.41 -9.22
CA ASN A 73 -2.83 3.98 -9.02
C ASN A 73 -1.59 3.19 -9.44
N GLY A 74 -1.23 2.20 -8.65
CA GLY A 74 -0.11 1.31 -8.91
C GLY A 74 -0.56 -0.15 -8.92
N PHE A 75 0.15 -0.95 -9.69
CA PHE A 75 0.05 -2.40 -9.69
C PHE A 75 1.45 -3.00 -9.70
N ALA A 76 1.65 -4.03 -8.90
CA ALA A 76 2.88 -4.81 -8.87
C ALA A 76 2.54 -6.30 -8.84
N PHE A 77 3.39 -7.09 -9.48
CA PHE A 77 3.32 -8.54 -9.47
C PHE A 77 4.73 -9.11 -9.42
N GLY A 78 4.93 -10.12 -8.59
CA GLY A 78 6.26 -10.69 -8.37
C GLY A 78 6.23 -12.09 -7.75
N GLY A 79 7.43 -12.66 -7.62
CA GLY A 79 7.67 -13.94 -6.97
C GLY A 79 8.79 -13.82 -5.96
N ILE A 80 8.62 -14.47 -4.82
CA ILE A 80 9.60 -14.58 -3.74
C ILE A 80 10.05 -16.04 -3.69
N VAL A 81 11.36 -16.26 -3.81
CA VAL A 81 12.00 -17.57 -3.68
C VAL A 81 12.76 -17.61 -2.35
N PHE A 82 12.49 -18.62 -1.54
CA PHE A 82 13.16 -18.89 -0.27
C PHE A 82 14.11 -20.08 -0.43
N PHE A 83 15.38 -19.89 -0.08
CA PHE A 83 16.45 -20.88 -0.10
C PHE A 83 16.92 -21.21 1.32
#